data_AF-A0A7H1BJ47-F1
#
_entry.id   AF-A0A7H1BJ47-F1
#
_cell.length_a   1.000
_cell.length_b   1.000
_cell.length_c   1.000
_cell.angle_alpha   90.00
_cell.angle_beta   90.00
_cell.angle_gamma   90.00
#
_symmetry.space_group_name_H-M   'P 1'
#
loop_
_entity.id
_entity.type
_entity.pdbx_description
1 polymer ?
#
loop_
_entity_poly.entity_id
_entity_poly.type
_entity_poly.pdbx_seq_one_letter_code
_entity_poly.pdbx_strand_id
1 'polypeptide(L)'
;MGRAGTDTDGSARAADAFDESYRGRRIQGATGPGGAFEVRVDGRPLHLMRRADGSYLSMVDHYTSHPTARDAARGAVDELDGQTLRAHPMSTEAKV
;
A
#
# COMPACT_ATOMS: atom_id res chain seq x y z
N MET A 1 -8.77 -35.62 15.54
CA MET A 1 -7.77 -35.12 14.58
C MET A 1 -8.50 -34.18 13.62
N GLY A 2 -8.19 -32.88 13.61
CA GLY A 2 -8.94 -31.90 12.80
C GLY A 2 -8.38 -30.49 12.95
N ARG A 3 -7.24 -30.29 12.28
CA ARG A 3 -6.42 -29.09 12.01
C ARG A 3 -6.88 -27.72 12.58
N ALA A 4 -5.97 -27.17 13.39
CA ALA A 4 -5.85 -25.76 13.72
C ALA A 4 -5.96 -24.86 12.48
N GLY A 5 -6.77 -23.82 12.55
CA GLY A 5 -6.78 -22.74 11.57
C GLY A 5 -5.45 -22.01 11.62
N THR A 6 -4.68 -22.06 10.54
CA THR A 6 -3.44 -21.29 10.43
C THR A 6 -3.78 -19.84 10.13
N ASP A 7 -3.31 -18.93 11.00
CA ASP A 7 -3.32 -17.46 10.92
C ASP A 7 -2.57 -16.91 9.68
N THR A 8 -2.96 -17.39 8.49
CA THR A 8 -2.20 -17.22 7.24
C THR A 8 -2.36 -15.79 6.68
N ASP A 9 -3.45 -15.10 7.02
CA ASP A 9 -3.74 -13.73 6.56
C ASP A 9 -2.75 -12.69 7.15
N GLY A 10 -2.38 -12.84 8.43
CA GLY A 10 -1.41 -11.98 9.09
C GLY A 10 0.02 -12.15 8.57
N SER A 11 0.39 -13.38 8.22
CA SER A 11 1.73 -13.68 7.67
C SER A 11 1.88 -13.25 6.21
N ALA A 12 0.80 -13.31 5.41
CA ALA A 12 0.80 -12.81 4.03
C ALA A 12 0.89 -11.27 3.98
N ARG A 13 0.21 -10.55 4.88
CA ARG A 13 0.33 -9.09 5.03
C ARG A 13 1.70 -8.64 5.54
N ALA A 14 2.36 -9.43 6.38
CA ALA A 14 3.73 -9.17 6.81
C ALA A 14 4.76 -9.42 5.69
N ALA A 15 4.52 -10.41 4.82
CA ALA A 15 5.35 -10.69 3.65
C ALA A 15 5.28 -9.58 2.57
N ASP A 16 4.24 -8.75 2.59
CA ASP A 16 4.09 -7.60 1.71
C ASP A 16 4.79 -6.33 2.27
N ALA A 17 5.37 -6.38 3.47
CA ALA A 17 6.08 -5.21 3.99
C ALA A 17 7.32 -4.89 3.14
N PHE A 18 7.55 -3.61 2.86
CA PHE A 18 8.71 -3.14 2.10
C PHE A 18 9.17 -1.76 2.57
N ASP A 19 10.46 -1.51 2.38
CA ASP A 19 11.10 -0.20 2.55
C ASP A 19 12.22 -0.13 1.52
N GLU A 20 12.09 0.75 0.53
CA GLU A 20 13.11 0.92 -0.50
C GLU A 20 13.18 2.37 -1.00
N SER A 21 14.32 2.71 -1.63
CA SER A 21 14.48 3.96 -2.36
C SER A 21 14.26 3.70 -3.84
N TYR A 22 13.25 4.35 -4.44
CA TYR A 22 12.94 4.28 -5.86
C TYR A 22 13.03 5.66 -6.50
N ARG A 23 13.86 5.81 -7.53
CA ARG A 23 14.12 7.11 -8.21
C ARG A 23 14.42 8.28 -7.24
N GLY A 24 15.18 7.99 -6.18
CA GLY A 24 15.55 8.97 -5.15
C GLY A 24 14.48 9.28 -4.11
N ARG A 25 13.33 8.57 -4.13
CA ARG A 25 12.24 8.73 -3.18
C ARG A 25 12.07 7.48 -2.33
N ARG A 26 11.74 7.65 -1.04
CA ARG A 26 11.55 6.51 -0.15
C ARG A 26 10.12 6.00 -0.26
N ILE A 27 9.94 4.74 -0.60
CA ILE A 27 8.64 4.07 -0.60
C ILE A 27 8.59 2.99 0.47
N GLN A 28 7.47 2.92 1.18
CA GLN A 28 7.30 2.04 2.32
C GLN A 28 5.92 1.42 2.29
N GLY A 29 5.82 0.12 2.59
CA GLY A 29 4.57 -0.59 2.80
C GLY A 29 4.66 -1.37 4.10
N ALA A 30 3.69 -1.21 4.98
CA ALA A 30 3.66 -1.95 6.24
C ALA A 30 2.22 -2.12 6.73
N THR A 31 2.00 -3.13 7.56
CA THR A 31 0.74 -3.23 8.30
C THR A 31 0.72 -2.16 9.39
N GLY A 32 -0.20 -1.21 9.27
CA GLY A 32 -0.43 -0.14 10.22
C GLY A 32 -1.26 -0.54 11.44
N PRO A 33 -1.52 0.40 12.35
CA PRO A 33 -2.38 0.18 13.51
C PRO A 33 -3.77 -0.29 13.07
N GLY A 34 -4.31 -1.32 13.71
CA GLY A 34 -5.61 -1.90 13.34
C GLY A 34 -5.55 -2.93 12.20
N GLY A 35 -4.34 -3.34 11.76
CA GLY A 35 -4.18 -4.43 10.78
C GLY A 35 -4.37 -4.01 9.32
N ALA A 36 -4.62 -2.73 9.06
CA ALA A 36 -4.74 -2.19 7.72
C ALA A 36 -3.35 -2.03 7.08
N PHE A 37 -3.18 -2.49 5.83
CA PHE A 37 -1.93 -2.28 5.11
C PHE A 37 -1.85 -0.84 4.60
N GLU A 38 -0.74 -0.16 4.88
CA GLU A 38 -0.53 1.25 4.57
C GLU A 38 0.74 1.43 3.74
N VAL A 39 0.64 2.24 2.70
CA VAL A 39 1.75 2.60 1.83
C VAL A 39 2.08 4.08 1.96
N ARG A 40 3.37 4.42 1.96
CA ARG A 40 3.88 5.79 2.07
C ARG A 40 4.91 6.09 0.99
N VAL A 41 4.95 7.35 0.56
CA VAL A 41 6.00 7.93 -0.29
C VAL A 41 6.59 9.14 0.43
N ASP A 42 7.89 9.10 0.72
CA ASP A 42 8.61 10.10 1.53
C ASP A 42 7.92 10.36 2.89
N GLY A 43 7.40 9.29 3.51
CA GLY A 43 6.66 9.34 4.76
C GLY A 43 5.21 9.80 4.65
N ARG A 44 4.73 10.18 3.45
CA ARG A 44 3.36 10.67 3.21
C ARG A 44 2.45 9.53 2.76
N PRO A 45 1.24 9.39 3.32
CA PRO A 45 0.35 8.27 3.01
C PRO A 45 -0.12 8.32 1.54
N LEU A 46 0.04 7.19 0.84
CA LEU A 46 -0.48 6.93 -0.49
C LEU A 46 -1.69 6.01 -0.38
N HIS A 47 -2.84 6.47 -0.84
CA HIS A 47 -4.04 5.64 -0.87
C HIS A 47 -3.94 4.64 -2.02
N LEU A 48 -3.98 3.35 -1.69
CA LEU A 48 -4.07 2.25 -2.64
C LEU A 48 -5.46 1.62 -2.60
N MET A 49 -5.93 1.19 -3.76
CA MET A 49 -7.16 0.43 -3.91
C MET A 49 -6.81 -0.97 -4.41
N ARG A 50 -7.24 -1.99 -3.66
CA ARG A 50 -7.05 -3.39 -4.06
C ARG A 50 -8.25 -3.86 -4.87
N ARG A 51 -8.00 -4.37 -6.07
CA ARG A 51 -9.02 -4.97 -6.95
C ARG A 51 -9.35 -6.40 -6.51
N ALA A 52 -10.47 -6.92 -7.01
CA ALA A 52 -10.92 -8.28 -6.75
C ALA A 52 -9.95 -9.36 -7.28
N ASP A 53 -9.19 -9.04 -8.33
CA ASP A 53 -8.14 -9.91 -8.89
C ASP A 53 -6.83 -9.88 -8.08
N GLY A 54 -6.77 -9.08 -7.01
CA GLY A 54 -5.61 -8.92 -6.15
C GLY A 54 -4.60 -7.86 -6.59
N SER A 55 -4.79 -7.24 -7.76
CA SER A 55 -3.97 -6.12 -8.23
C SER A 55 -4.26 -4.82 -7.47
N TYR A 56 -3.37 -3.84 -7.61
CA TYR A 56 -3.41 -2.57 -6.91
C TYR A 56 -3.46 -1.39 -7.89
N LEU A 57 -4.18 -0.36 -7.47
CA LEU A 57 -4.31 0.94 -8.12
C LEU A 57 -3.91 2.00 -7.09
N SER A 58 -3.41 3.16 -7.50
CA SER A 58 -3.18 4.28 -6.58
C SER A 58 -4.13 5.45 -6.89
N MET A 59 -4.34 6.37 -5.95
CA MET A 59 -5.10 7.60 -6.26
C MET A 59 -4.39 8.46 -7.33
N VAL A 60 -3.06 8.39 -7.41
CA VAL A 60 -2.23 9.15 -8.36
C VAL A 60 -2.28 8.52 -9.75
N ASP A 61 -2.11 7.19 -9.82
CA ASP A 61 -2.27 6.38 -11.03
C ASP A 61 -3.49 5.46 -10.88
N HIS A 62 -4.65 5.99 -11.29
CA HIS A 62 -5.95 5.35 -11.07
C HIS A 62 -6.36 4.36 -12.16
N TYR A 63 -5.67 4.38 -13.30
CA TYR A 63 -6.06 3.63 -14.48
C TYR A 63 -5.11 2.46 -14.78
N THR A 64 -3.90 2.49 -14.21
CA THR A 64 -2.95 1.38 -14.33
C THR A 64 -3.13 0.39 -13.18
N SER A 65 -3.20 -0.91 -13.52
CA SER A 65 -3.24 -1.98 -12.53
C SER A 65 -1.86 -2.58 -12.34
N HIS A 66 -1.42 -2.65 -11.10
CA HIS A 66 -0.12 -3.18 -10.71
C HIS A 66 -0.26 -4.52 -9.97
N PRO A 67 0.63 -5.48 -10.21
CA PRO A 67 0.54 -6.80 -9.58
C PRO A 67 0.80 -6.77 -8.07
N THR A 68 1.51 -5.76 -7.56
CA THR A 68 1.85 -5.62 -6.14
C THR A 68 1.66 -4.18 -5.64
N ALA A 69 1.52 -4.01 -4.33
CA ALA A 69 1.44 -2.68 -3.71
C ALA A 69 2.74 -1.88 -3.90
N ARG A 70 3.89 -2.56 -3.95
CA ARG A 70 5.20 -1.96 -4.26
C ARG A 70 5.23 -1.41 -5.69
N ASP A 71 4.74 -2.17 -6.66
CA ASP A 71 4.67 -1.71 -8.06
C ASP A 71 3.71 -0.52 -8.22
N ALA A 72 2.58 -0.51 -7.49
CA ALA A 72 1.69 0.65 -7.46
C ALA A 72 2.35 1.89 -6.82
N ALA A 73 3.17 1.71 -5.78
CA ALA A 73 3.94 2.81 -5.19
C ALA A 73 4.97 3.39 -6.16
N ARG A 74 5.63 2.52 -6.95
CA ARG A 74 6.56 2.94 -8.00
C ARG A 74 5.85 3.70 -9.12
N GLY A 75 4.71 3.18 -9.59
CA GLY A 75 3.87 3.89 -10.57
C GLY A 75 3.45 5.29 -10.08
N ALA A 76 3.06 5.41 -8.81
CA ALA A 76 2.76 6.72 -8.22
C ALA A 76 3.99 7.65 -8.14
N VAL A 77 5.20 7.13 -7.91
CA VAL A 77 6.42 7.94 -7.97
C VAL A 77 6.70 8.42 -9.39
N ASP A 78 6.48 7.57 -10.38
CA ASP A 78 6.65 7.90 -11.80
C ASP A 78 5.68 9.00 -12.23
N GLU A 79 4.40 8.89 -11.87
CA GLU A 79 3.38 9.91 -12.18
C GLU A 79 3.57 11.23 -11.43
N LEU A 80 4.19 11.21 -10.24
CA LEU A 80 4.46 12.43 -9.50
C LEU A 80 5.52 13.32 -10.16
N ASP A 81 6.41 12.76 -10.99
CA ASP A 81 7.45 13.50 -11.74
C ASP A 81 8.19 14.55 -10.87
N GLY A 82 8.66 14.13 -9.70
CA GLY A 82 9.38 14.98 -8.73
C GLY A 82 8.49 15.84 -7.83
N GLN A 83 7.16 15.86 -8.02
CA GLN A 83 6.23 16.56 -7.14
C GLN A 83 5.99 15.80 -5.83
N THR A 84 5.66 16.55 -4.77
CA THR A 84 5.42 15.96 -3.45
C THR A 84 3.97 15.50 -3.29
N LEU A 85 3.78 14.21 -2.99
CA LEU A 85 2.47 13.57 -2.78
C LEU A 85 1.66 14.23 -1.65
N ARG A 86 0.60 14.98 -1.93
CA ARG A 86 -0.18 15.61 -0.84
C ARG A 86 -0.84 14.59 0.08
N ALA A 87 -0.75 14.84 1.38
CA ALA A 87 -1.49 14.06 2.36
C ALA A 87 -2.99 14.29 2.14
N HIS A 88 -3.70 13.23 1.77
CA HIS A 88 -5.14 13.20 1.89
C HIS A 88 -5.47 12.70 3.30
N PRO A 89 -6.41 13.32 4.03
CA PRO A 89 -6.88 12.75 5.28
C PRO A 89 -7.40 11.34 4.98
N MET A 90 -6.74 10.31 5.52
CA MET A 90 -7.36 8.99 5.54
C MET A 90 -8.58 9.13 6.44
N SER A 91 -9.79 8.98 5.88
CA SER A 91 -11.00 8.87 6.67
C SER A 91 -10.85 7.64 7.56
N THR A 92 -10.42 7.84 8.81
CA THR A 92 -10.53 6.83 9.84
C THR A 92 -11.99 6.80 10.25
N GLU A 93 -12.82 6.05 9.51
CA GLU A 93 -14.13 5.67 10.01
C GLU A 93 -13.90 4.64 11.12
N ALA A 94 -13.68 5.14 12.33
CA ALA A 94 -13.95 4.38 13.54
C ALA A 94 -15.47 4.17 13.61
N LYS A 95 -15.93 3.02 13.12
CA LYS A 95 -17.31 2.58 13.29
C LYS A 95 -17.57 2.41 14.79
N VAL A 96 -18.34 3.34 15.36
CA VAL A 96 -18.89 3.29 16.71
C VAL A 96 -19.95 2.21 16.86
#